data_AF-A0A2G6ICI6-F1
#
_entry.id   AF-A0A2G6ICI6-F1
#
_cell.length_a   1.000
_cell.length_b   1.000
_cell.length_c   1.000
_cell.angle_alpha   90.00
_cell.angle_beta   90.00
_cell.angle_gamma   90.00
#
_symmetry.space_group_name_H-M   'P 1'
#
loop_
_entity.id
_entity.type
_entity.pdbx_description
1 polymer ?
#
loop_
_entity_poly.entity_id
_entity_poly.type
_entity_poly.pdbx_seq_one_letter_code
_entity_poly.pdbx_strand_id
1 'polypeptide(L)'
;MIEQVGSPLELFHKPVNRFVAGFIGNPNMNFLDATCLGSGPDDVRVKLVSGAEALLPVDGKPAEGEALVPGIRPDDLRVGKGEARLEMMPEVVERLGNHSIILGVTSTRQAICAQVDGAAPIAVGTGTELGFDGARAHLFRADGAAFERRVNLADLSLPA
;
A
#
# COMPACT_ATOMS: atom_id res chain seq x y z
N MET A 1 -1.61 -25.20 5.59
CA MET A 1 -2.34 -24.33 6.53
C MET A 1 -3.27 -23.46 5.69
N ILE A 2 -4.52 -23.30 6.09
CA ILE A 2 -5.44 -22.36 5.43
C ILE A 2 -5.40 -21.08 6.28
N GLU A 3 -4.95 -19.98 5.69
CA GLU A 3 -4.75 -18.71 6.41
C GLU A 3 -6.03 -17.87 6.48
N GLN A 4 -6.86 -17.91 5.43
CA GLN A 4 -8.15 -17.23 5.37
C GLN A 4 -9.04 -17.91 4.31
N VAL A 5 -10.35 -17.90 4.51
CA VAL A 5 -11.35 -18.34 3.53
C VAL A 5 -12.32 -17.18 3.29
N GLY A 6 -12.57 -16.84 2.03
CA GLY A 6 -13.44 -15.74 1.63
C GLY A 6 -13.50 -15.61 0.10
N SER A 7 -14.36 -14.72 -0.39
CA SER A 7 -14.41 -14.36 -1.80
C SER A 7 -13.13 -13.65 -2.26
N PRO A 8 -12.79 -13.66 -3.56
CA PRO A 8 -11.60 -12.95 -4.06
C PRO A 8 -11.55 -11.47 -3.65
N LEU A 9 -12.71 -10.79 -3.65
CA LEU A 9 -12.80 -9.37 -3.29
C LEU A 9 -12.56 -9.15 -1.78
N GLU A 10 -13.09 -10.03 -0.93
CA GLU A 10 -12.83 -10.00 0.52
C GLU A 10 -11.35 -10.24 0.83
N LEU A 11 -10.73 -11.25 0.21
CA LEU A 11 -9.32 -11.56 0.42
C LEU A 11 -8.41 -10.43 -0.10
N PHE A 12 -8.82 -9.73 -1.16
CA PHE A 12 -8.07 -8.63 -1.74
C PHE A 12 -8.12 -7.38 -0.86
N HIS A 13 -9.30 -7.00 -0.37
CA HIS A 13 -9.53 -5.74 0.35
C HIS A 13 -9.52 -5.82 1.87
N LYS A 14 -9.76 -7.01 2.44
CA LYS A 14 -9.77 -7.30 3.88
C LYS A 14 -8.94 -8.56 4.21
N PRO A 15 -7.64 -8.59 3.86
CA PRO A 15 -6.75 -9.67 4.28
C PRO A 15 -6.57 -9.63 5.81
N VAL A 16 -6.63 -10.78 6.49
CA VAL A 16 -6.48 -10.85 7.96
C VAL A 16 -5.04 -10.75 8.43
N ASN A 17 -4.07 -10.98 7.54
CA ASN A 17 -2.65 -10.90 7.86
C ASN A 17 -1.79 -10.57 6.62
N ARG A 18 -0.51 -10.22 6.87
CA ARG A 18 0.47 -9.89 5.81
C ARG A 18 0.68 -11.01 4.80
N PHE A 19 0.58 -12.28 5.21
CA PHE A 19 0.76 -13.41 4.31
C PHE A 19 -0.34 -13.45 3.24
N VAL A 20 -1.61 -13.35 3.66
CA VAL A 20 -2.74 -13.29 2.71
C VAL A 20 -2.63 -12.05 1.83
N ALA A 21 -2.33 -10.90 2.42
CA ALA A 21 -2.20 -9.63 1.71
C ALA A 21 -1.10 -9.65 0.63
N GLY A 22 0.02 -10.33 0.91
CA GLY A 22 1.15 -10.45 -0.01
C GLY A 22 0.99 -11.56 -1.06
N PHE A 23 0.07 -12.51 -0.85
CA PHE A 23 -0.15 -13.63 -1.77
C PHE A 23 -1.25 -13.35 -2.80
N ILE A 24 -2.28 -12.59 -2.43
CA ILE A 24 -3.36 -12.21 -3.34
C ILE A 24 -2.93 -11.00 -4.14
N GLY A 25 -3.17 -11.00 -5.46
CA GLY A 25 -2.84 -9.91 -6.40
C GLY A 25 -1.45 -10.03 -7.04
N ASN A 26 -1.32 -9.53 -8.27
CA ASN A 26 -0.07 -9.55 -9.02
C ASN A 26 0.11 -8.22 -9.75
N PRO A 27 1.18 -7.45 -9.50
CA PRO A 27 2.29 -7.75 -8.57
C PRO A 27 1.86 -7.75 -7.10
N ASN A 28 2.72 -8.32 -6.25
CA ASN A 28 2.45 -8.46 -4.80
C ASN A 28 2.37 -7.09 -4.11
N MET A 29 1.66 -7.05 -2.98
CA MET A 29 1.55 -5.85 -2.14
C MET A 29 2.93 -5.37 -1.65
N ASN A 30 3.15 -4.06 -1.68
CA ASN A 30 4.29 -3.42 -1.04
C ASN A 30 4.03 -3.31 0.46
N PHE A 31 5.02 -3.66 1.27
CA PHE A 31 5.00 -3.44 2.71
C PHE A 31 6.04 -2.39 3.04
N LEU A 32 5.63 -1.31 3.69
CA LEU A 32 6.51 -0.22 4.10
C LEU A 32 6.59 -0.16 5.62
N ASP A 33 7.74 0.24 6.16
CA ASP A 33 7.88 0.39 7.61
C ASP A 33 7.36 1.76 8.07
N ALA A 34 6.65 1.78 9.19
CA ALA A 34 6.10 2.99 9.78
C ALA A 34 6.02 2.94 11.30
N THR A 35 5.77 4.10 11.90
CA THR A 35 5.47 4.26 13.32
C THR A 35 4.10 4.90 13.48
N CYS A 36 3.32 4.43 14.46
CA CYS A 36 2.07 5.06 14.85
C CYS A 36 2.32 6.45 15.45
N LEU A 37 1.69 7.48 14.88
CA LEU A 37 1.66 8.84 15.46
C LEU A 37 0.44 9.08 16.35
N GLY A 38 -0.58 8.22 16.26
CA GLY A 38 -1.81 8.32 17.03
C GLY A 38 -2.97 7.65 16.31
N SER A 39 -4.03 7.39 17.07
CA SER A 39 -5.26 6.77 16.55
C SER A 39 -6.46 7.67 16.82
N GLY A 40 -7.21 7.99 15.77
CA GLY A 40 -8.50 8.65 15.85
C GLY A 40 -9.65 7.68 16.18
N PRO A 41 -10.91 8.15 16.08
CA PRO A 41 -12.08 7.27 16.19
C PRO A 41 -12.13 6.24 15.07
N ASP A 42 -11.75 6.64 13.85
CA ASP A 42 -12.00 5.90 12.61
C ASP A 42 -10.73 5.69 11.76
N ASP A 43 -9.58 6.16 12.23
CA ASP A 43 -8.33 6.15 11.49
C ASP A 43 -7.09 6.00 12.39
N VAL A 44 -5.99 5.63 11.77
CA VAL A 44 -4.65 5.59 12.37
C VAL A 44 -3.73 6.50 11.56
N ARG A 45 -3.08 7.45 12.22
CA ARG A 45 -2.04 8.28 11.61
C ARG A 45 -0.70 7.58 11.75
N VAL A 46 -0.01 7.39 10.64
CA VAL A 46 1.31 6.74 10.61
C VAL A 46 2.34 7.65 9.98
N LYS A 47 3.60 7.48 10.39
CA LYS A 47 4.77 8.07 9.74
C LYS A 47 5.63 6.97 9.16
N LEU A 48 5.79 6.97 7.84
CA LEU A 48 6.70 6.07 7.14
C LEU A 48 8.15 6.41 7.48
N VAL A 49 9.05 5.43 7.39
CA VAL A 49 10.49 5.66 7.55
C VAL A 49 11.04 6.65 6.52
N SER A 50 10.40 6.76 5.34
CA SER A 50 10.71 7.78 4.32
C SER A 50 10.36 9.22 4.76
N GLY A 51 9.66 9.38 5.88
CA GLY A 51 9.23 10.68 6.43
C GLY A 51 7.81 11.06 6.04
N ALA A 52 7.19 10.38 5.07
CA ALA A 52 5.81 10.62 4.66
C ALA A 52 4.84 10.28 5.80
N GLU A 53 3.77 11.05 5.92
CA GLU A 53 2.68 10.76 6.84
C GLU A 53 1.41 10.39 6.08
N ALA A 54 0.64 9.47 6.64
CA ALA A 54 -0.60 9.01 6.05
C ALA A 54 -1.66 8.77 7.13
N LEU A 55 -2.92 8.99 6.77
CA LEU A 55 -4.08 8.70 7.62
C LEU A 55 -4.82 7.49 7.05
N LEU A 56 -4.84 6.37 7.76
CA LEU A 56 -5.36 5.11 7.26
C LEU A 56 -6.68 4.76 7.98
N PRO A 57 -7.82 4.69 7.28
CA PRO A 57 -9.11 4.35 7.87
C PRO A 57 -9.19 2.83 8.11
N VAL A 58 -8.81 2.40 9.30
CA VAL A 58 -8.77 0.99 9.72
C VAL A 58 -9.37 0.82 11.10
N ASP A 59 -9.84 -0.39 11.40
CA ASP A 59 -10.34 -0.76 12.72
C ASP A 59 -9.20 -1.17 13.65
N GLY A 60 -9.11 -0.45 14.77
CA GLY A 60 -8.18 -0.70 15.86
C GLY A 60 -7.49 0.58 16.31
N LYS A 61 -6.79 0.48 17.45
CA LYS A 61 -6.13 1.63 18.08
C LYS A 61 -4.74 1.21 18.56
N PRO A 62 -3.76 1.09 17.64
CA PRO A 62 -2.37 0.85 18.04
C PRO A 62 -1.88 1.96 18.98
N ALA A 63 -0.93 1.60 19.85
CA ALA A 63 -0.33 2.57 20.74
C ALA A 63 0.50 3.59 19.94
N GLU A 64 0.57 4.83 20.40
CA GLU A 64 1.51 5.80 19.84
C GLU A 64 2.95 5.27 20.00
N GLY A 65 3.76 5.41 18.95
CA GLY A 65 5.11 4.85 18.91
C GLY A 65 5.18 3.35 18.54
N GLU A 66 4.05 2.66 18.40
CA GLU A 66 4.03 1.27 17.95
C GLU A 66 4.60 1.14 16.52
N ALA A 67 5.43 0.13 16.30
CA ALA A 67 5.94 -0.21 14.97
C ALA A 67 4.84 -0.89 14.15
N LEU A 68 4.56 -0.32 12.98
CA LEU A 68 3.47 -0.73 12.10
C LEU A 68 3.98 -0.90 10.68
N VAL A 69 3.22 -1.65 9.88
CA VAL A 69 3.58 -1.93 8.49
C VAL A 69 2.40 -1.56 7.60
N PRO A 70 2.42 -0.38 6.94
CA PRO A 70 1.48 -0.08 5.87
C PRO A 70 1.67 -1.00 4.66
N GLY A 71 0.55 -1.46 4.09
CA GLY A 71 0.50 -2.26 2.88
C GLY A 71 -0.14 -1.51 1.72
N ILE A 72 0.56 -1.34 0.60
CA ILE A 72 0.08 -0.58 -0.56
C ILE A 72 0.18 -1.47 -1.80
N ARG A 73 -0.94 -1.67 -2.50
CA ARG A 73 -0.92 -2.43 -3.75
C ARG A 73 -0.17 -1.65 -4.84
N PRO A 74 0.54 -2.32 -5.75
CA PRO A 74 1.22 -1.65 -6.86
C PRO A 74 0.31 -0.73 -7.68
N ASP A 75 -0.94 -1.13 -7.92
CA ASP A 75 -1.97 -0.39 -8.66
C ASP A 75 -2.66 0.73 -7.84
N ASP A 76 -2.37 0.82 -6.55
CA ASP A 76 -2.78 1.93 -5.68
C ASP A 76 -1.75 3.08 -5.67
N LEU A 77 -0.54 2.86 -6.21
CA LEU A 77 0.51 3.87 -6.33
C LEU A 77 0.32 4.73 -7.59
N ARG A 78 0.53 6.04 -7.46
CA ARG A 78 0.36 7.01 -8.55
C ARG A 78 1.55 7.95 -8.64
N VAL A 79 1.95 8.29 -9.86
CA VAL A 79 3.04 9.26 -10.10
C VAL A 79 2.57 10.66 -9.76
N GLY A 80 3.27 11.35 -8.85
CA GLY A 80 3.04 12.75 -8.51
C GLY A 80 1.63 13.05 -7.97
N LYS A 81 0.87 12.04 -7.53
CA LYS A 81 -0.49 12.16 -7.02
C LYS A 81 -0.65 11.33 -5.76
N GLY A 82 -1.63 11.69 -4.93
CA GLY A 82 -1.90 11.05 -3.64
C GLY A 82 -1.66 12.00 -2.47
N GLU A 83 -2.21 11.61 -1.33
CA GLU A 83 -2.11 12.32 -0.05
C GLU A 83 -0.73 12.12 0.58
N ALA A 84 -0.28 10.87 0.68
CA ALA A 84 1.04 10.51 1.16
C ALA A 84 1.97 10.26 -0.03
N ARG A 85 3.19 10.81 0.03
CA ARG A 85 4.16 10.78 -1.08
C ARG A 85 5.50 10.26 -0.62
N LEU A 86 6.15 9.47 -1.45
CA LEU A 86 7.48 8.95 -1.24
C LEU A 86 8.29 8.99 -2.52
N GLU A 87 9.58 9.25 -2.38
CA GLU A 87 10.51 9.15 -3.49
C GLU A 87 10.91 7.70 -3.73
N MET A 88 11.01 7.34 -5.00
CA MET A 88 11.59 6.08 -5.45
C MET A 88 12.58 6.31 -6.59
N MET A 89 13.58 5.43 -6.70
CA MET A 89 14.53 5.35 -7.80
C MET A 89 14.19 4.13 -8.67
N PRO A 90 13.73 4.31 -9.93
CA PRO A 90 13.39 3.19 -10.79
C PRO A 90 14.63 2.44 -11.25
N GLU A 91 14.61 1.12 -11.08
CA GLU A 91 15.67 0.20 -11.52
C GLU A 91 15.21 -0.59 -12.75
N VAL A 92 13.93 -0.94 -12.80
CA VAL A 92 13.29 -1.64 -13.93
C VAL A 92 11.99 -0.93 -14.29
N VAL A 93 11.75 -0.77 -15.59
CA VAL A 93 10.51 -0.25 -16.15
C VAL A 93 10.04 -1.21 -17.25
N GLU A 94 9.04 -2.03 -16.96
CA GLU A 94 8.41 -2.94 -17.91
C GLU A 94 7.18 -2.27 -18.51
N ARG A 95 7.18 -2.01 -19.82
CA ARG A 95 6.05 -1.41 -20.52
C ARG A 95 5.17 -2.49 -21.12
N LEU A 96 3.94 -2.62 -20.63
CA LEU A 96 2.99 -3.68 -20.97
C LEU A 96 1.77 -3.16 -21.76
N GLY A 97 1.94 -2.04 -22.46
CA GLY A 97 0.88 -1.41 -23.25
C GLY A 97 0.10 -0.39 -22.43
N ASN A 98 -1.03 -0.78 -21.83
CA ASN A 98 -1.91 0.13 -21.07
C ASN A 98 -1.40 0.41 -19.65
N HIS A 99 -0.48 -0.39 -19.14
CA HIS A 99 0.18 -0.17 -17.85
C HIS A 99 1.69 -0.40 -17.97
N SER A 100 2.43 0.15 -17.03
CA SER A 100 3.85 -0.16 -16.81
C SER A 100 4.05 -0.71 -15.40
N ILE A 101 4.87 -1.75 -15.27
CA ILE A 101 5.35 -2.24 -13.97
C ILE A 101 6.71 -1.62 -13.71
N ILE A 102 6.83 -0.96 -12.57
CA ILE A 102 8.05 -0.27 -12.14
C ILE A 102 8.57 -1.00 -10.92
N LEU A 103 9.81 -1.46 -10.98
CA LEU A 103 10.53 -1.97 -9.81
C LEU A 103 11.64 -0.98 -9.47
N GLY A 104 11.82 -0.71 -8.19
CA GLY A 104 12.90 0.13 -7.74
C GLY A 104 13.00 0.14 -6.24
N VAL A 105 13.68 1.17 -5.74
CA VAL A 105 13.94 1.33 -4.30
C VAL A 105 13.50 2.71 -3.84
N THR A 106 12.98 2.78 -2.63
CA THR A 106 12.66 4.06 -1.97
C THR A 106 13.94 4.77 -1.51
N SER A 107 13.81 6.02 -1.05
CA SER A 107 14.93 6.76 -0.42
C SER A 107 15.55 6.05 0.80
N THR A 108 14.81 5.13 1.43
CA THR A 108 15.26 4.30 2.55
C THR A 108 15.85 2.94 2.12
N ARG A 109 16.02 2.73 0.80
CA ARG A 109 16.49 1.48 0.17
C ARG A 109 15.54 0.28 0.33
N GLN A 110 14.28 0.51 0.67
CA GLN A 110 13.26 -0.52 0.64
C GLN A 110 12.81 -0.77 -0.81
N ALA A 111 12.75 -2.03 -1.23
CA ALA A 111 12.22 -2.39 -2.54
C ALA A 111 10.74 -2.02 -2.64
N ILE A 112 10.32 -1.49 -3.79
CA ILE A 112 8.95 -1.10 -4.06
C ILE A 112 8.59 -1.40 -5.52
N CYS A 113 7.34 -1.81 -5.73
CA CYS A 113 6.74 -2.07 -7.03
C CYS A 113 5.54 -1.15 -7.25
N ALA A 114 5.48 -0.47 -8.38
CA ALA A 114 4.31 0.30 -8.79
C ALA A 114 3.77 -0.22 -10.13
N GLN A 115 2.44 -0.24 -10.25
CA GLN A 115 1.75 -0.47 -11.52
C GLN A 115 1.02 0.82 -11.88
N VAL A 116 1.54 1.50 -12.90
CA VAL A 116 1.07 2.83 -13.31
C VAL A 116 0.57 2.80 -14.75
N ASP A 117 -0.05 3.90 -15.20
CA ASP A 117 -0.45 4.07 -16.60
C ASP A 117 0.72 3.82 -17.57
N GLY A 118 0.44 3.18 -18.71
CA GLY A 118 1.45 2.83 -19.72
C GLY A 118 2.22 4.04 -20.27
N ALA A 119 1.58 5.21 -20.30
CA ALA A 119 2.16 6.46 -20.74
C ALA A 119 2.80 7.27 -19.60
N ALA A 120 2.87 6.73 -18.38
CA ALA A 120 3.52 7.41 -17.26
C ALA A 120 4.96 7.81 -17.61
N PRO A 121 5.36 9.08 -17.35
CA PRO A 121 6.67 9.60 -17.72
C PRO A 121 7.77 9.16 -16.73
N ILE A 122 7.98 7.86 -16.58
CA ILE A 122 8.99 7.26 -15.71
C ILE A 122 10.15 6.70 -16.54
N ALA A 123 11.37 6.92 -16.06
CA ALA A 123 12.60 6.39 -16.65
C ALA A 123 13.52 5.80 -15.55
N VAL A 124 14.24 4.73 -15.91
CA VAL A 124 15.28 4.13 -15.05
C VAL A 124 16.32 5.18 -14.68
N GLY A 125 16.74 5.17 -13.41
CA GLY A 125 17.77 6.08 -12.89
C GLY A 125 17.30 7.52 -12.65
N THR A 126 16.02 7.84 -12.89
CA THR A 126 15.45 9.17 -12.62
C THR A 126 14.51 9.11 -11.43
N GLY A 127 14.84 9.82 -10.35
CA GLY A 127 14.02 9.90 -9.15
C GLY A 127 12.57 10.28 -9.47
N THR A 128 11.64 9.49 -8.96
CA THR A 128 10.21 9.63 -9.23
C THR A 128 9.44 9.68 -7.90
N GLU A 129 8.56 10.66 -7.76
CA GLU A 129 7.64 10.71 -6.63
C GLU A 129 6.42 9.83 -6.91
N LEU A 130 6.20 8.85 -6.04
CA LEU A 130 4.97 8.07 -5.98
C LEU A 130 4.13 8.56 -4.80
N GLY A 131 2.82 8.51 -4.94
CA GLY A 131 1.92 8.70 -3.83
C GLY A 131 0.75 7.73 -3.84
N PHE A 132 0.06 7.68 -2.70
CA PHE A 132 -1.10 6.84 -2.47
C PHE A 132 -2.09 7.56 -1.56
N ASP A 133 -3.34 7.12 -1.61
CA ASP A 133 -4.42 7.61 -0.75
C ASP A 133 -4.57 6.66 0.44
N GLY A 134 -4.67 7.19 1.66
CA GLY A 134 -4.72 6.36 2.86
C GLY A 134 -5.91 5.40 2.89
N ALA A 135 -7.03 5.79 2.25
CA ALA A 135 -8.22 4.96 2.09
C ALA A 135 -7.98 3.65 1.29
N ARG A 136 -6.94 3.58 0.45
CA ARG A 136 -6.60 2.38 -0.32
C ARG A 136 -5.50 1.53 0.35
N ALA A 137 -4.77 2.11 1.30
CA ALA A 137 -3.73 1.41 2.04
C ALA A 137 -4.31 0.44 3.09
N HIS A 138 -3.51 -0.57 3.42
CA HIS A 138 -3.71 -1.55 4.48
C HIS A 138 -2.77 -1.25 5.63
N LEU A 139 -3.04 -1.79 6.82
CA LEU A 139 -2.17 -1.64 7.98
C LEU A 139 -2.01 -2.97 8.70
N PHE A 140 -0.79 -3.28 9.08
CA PHE A 140 -0.45 -4.50 9.81
C PHE A 140 0.39 -4.20 11.04
N ARG A 141 0.26 -5.04 12.07
CA ARG A 141 1.17 -5.09 13.21
C ARG A 141 2.50 -5.75 12.84
N ALA A 142 3.48 -5.62 13.73
CA ALA A 142 4.78 -6.27 13.60
C ALA A 142 4.69 -7.81 13.52
N ASP A 143 3.72 -8.42 14.22
CA ASP A 143 3.42 -9.86 14.16
C ASP A 143 2.74 -10.29 12.84
N GLY A 144 2.28 -9.32 12.05
CA GLY A 144 1.64 -9.51 10.76
C GLY A 144 0.12 -9.54 10.78
N ALA A 145 -0.52 -9.42 11.95
CA ALA A 145 -1.98 -9.28 12.03
C ALA A 145 -2.44 -7.97 11.37
N ALA A 146 -3.51 -8.03 10.58
CA ALA A 146 -4.07 -6.85 9.94
C ALA A 146 -4.94 -6.04 10.90
N PHE A 147 -4.95 -4.72 10.70
CA PHE A 147 -6.08 -3.88 11.08
C PHE A 147 -7.07 -3.90 9.91
N GLU A 148 -8.33 -4.21 10.19
CA GLU A 148 -9.33 -4.33 9.11
C GLU A 148 -9.57 -2.98 8.45
N ARG A 149 -9.52 -2.92 7.12
CA ARG A 149 -9.82 -1.68 6.38
C ARG A 149 -11.31 -1.34 6.48
N ARG A 150 -11.59 -0.06 6.71
CA ARG A 150 -12.94 0.50 6.63
C ARG A 150 -13.33 0.75 5.18
N VAL A 151 -13.71 -0.33 4.53
CA VAL A 151 -14.22 -0.32 3.16
C VAL A 151 -15.53 -1.09 3.09
N ASN A 152 -16.52 -0.50 2.43
CA ASN A 152 -17.77 -1.17 2.13
C ASN A 152 -17.61 -1.93 0.82
N LEU A 153 -17.60 -3.27 0.90
CA LEU A 153 -17.41 -4.12 -0.28
C LEU A 153 -18.60 -4.05 -1.25
N ALA A 154 -19.79 -3.65 -0.79
CA ALA A 154 -20.96 -3.47 -1.66
C ALA A 154 -20.78 -2.28 -2.62
N ASP A 155 -20.05 -1.26 -2.20
CA ASP A 155 -19.78 -0.08 -3.03
C ASP A 155 -18.75 -0.40 -4.12
N LEU A 156 -17.97 -1.48 -3.95
CA LEU A 156 -16.95 -1.95 -4.89
C LEU A 156 -17.46 -3.00 -5.88
N SER A 157 -18.63 -3.60 -5.62
CA SER A 157 -19.23 -4.65 -6.46
C SER A 157 -20.24 -4.12 -7.48
N LEU A 158 -20.55 -2.82 -7.45
CA LEU A 158 -21.35 -2.17 -8.47
C LEU A 158 -20.50 -1.93 -9.73
N PRO A 159 -20.97 -2.32 -10.93
CA PRO A 159 -20.28 -1.94 -12.15
C PRO A 159 -20.33 -0.40 -12.29
N ALA A 160 -19.16 0.17 -12.59
CA ALA A 160 -19.05 1.56 -13.06
C ALA A 160 -19.81 1.76 -14.38
#